data_AF-A0A9D8RJ72-F1
#
_entry.id   AF-A0A9D8RJ72-F1
#
_cell.length_a   1.000
_cell.length_b   1.000
_cell.length_c   1.000
_cell.angle_alpha   90.00
_cell.angle_beta   90.00
_cell.angle_gamma   90.00
#
_symmetry.space_group_name_H-M   'P 1'
#
loop_
_entity.id
_entity.type
_entity.pdbx_description
1 polymer ?
#
loop_
_entity_poly.entity_id
_entity_poly.type
_entity_poly.pdbx_seq_one_letter_code
_entity_poly.pdbx_strand_id
1 'polypeptide(L)'
;MLKIILYTLEIAIFSTLLAALIGIPVAFFTSHRRFLGQKLLLSASIVPLCVPPLIVALGYVSFFGISGTANSFLKLLGFSTGDNKTFLYSTAGIIIAQGFYNFPLITKIMNDAWTRLPKEQENA
;
A
#
# COMPACT_ATOMS: atom_id res chain seq x y z
N MET A 1 21.68 -7.15 18.00
CA MET A 1 20.35 -6.63 18.34
C MET A 1 20.08 -5.26 17.71
N LEU A 2 20.93 -4.24 17.94
CA LEU A 2 20.73 -2.88 17.42
C LEU A 2 20.51 -2.78 15.89
N LYS A 3 21.28 -3.53 15.10
CA LYS A 3 21.13 -3.55 13.62
C LYS A 3 19.75 -4.00 13.15
N ILE A 4 19.14 -4.96 13.84
CA ILE A 4 17.81 -5.48 13.48
C ILE A 4 16.75 -4.42 13.78
N ILE A 5 16.87 -3.77 14.95
CA ILE A 5 15.97 -2.69 15.36
C ILE A 5 16.00 -1.55 14.34
N LEU A 6 17.20 -1.09 13.95
CA LEU A 6 17.36 -0.04 12.96
C LEU A 6 16.75 -0.43 11.60
N TYR A 7 16.95 -1.67 11.16
CA TYR A 7 16.38 -2.15 9.90
C TYR A 7 14.85 -2.22 9.94
N THR A 8 14.26 -2.68 11.05
CA THR A 8 12.80 -2.68 11.21
C THR A 8 12.23 -1.27 11.31
N LEU A 9 12.97 -0.34 11.92
CA LEU A 9 12.58 1.07 12.01
C LEU A 9 12.59 1.74 10.64
N GLU A 10 13.61 1.47 9.84
CA GLU A 10 13.72 1.92 8.44
C GLU A 10 12.50 1.45 7.63
N ILE A 11 12.18 0.16 7.68
CA ILE A 11 11.00 -0.40 7.01
C ILE A 11 9.72 0.27 7.52
N ALA A 12 9.56 0.45 8.83
CA ALA A 12 8.38 1.07 9.41
C ALA A 12 8.18 2.51 8.93
N ILE A 13 9.26 3.31 8.91
CA ILE A 13 9.22 4.71 8.46
C ILE A 13 8.84 4.77 6.98
N PHE A 14 9.56 4.05 6.11
CA PHE A 14 9.33 4.11 4.67
C PHE A 14 7.97 3.54 4.26
N SER A 15 7.53 2.44 4.88
CA SER A 15 6.20 1.87 4.61
C SER A 15 5.07 2.79 5.08
N THR A 16 5.24 3.47 6.22
CA THR A 16 4.27 4.46 6.70
C THR A 16 4.22 5.68 5.80
N LEU A 17 5.37 6.19 5.36
CA LEU A 17 5.45 7.30 4.41
C LEU A 17 4.78 6.94 3.07
N LEU A 18 5.05 5.75 2.55
CA LEU A 18 4.42 5.26 1.32
C LEU A 18 2.90 5.15 1.47
N ALA A 19 2.45 4.55 2.57
CA ALA A 19 1.03 4.43 2.88
C ALA A 19 0.35 5.80 3.03
N ALA A 20 1.03 6.76 3.66
CA ALA A 20 0.53 8.12 3.86
C ALA A 20 0.47 8.90 2.54
N LEU A 21 1.51 8.79 1.71
CA LEU A 21 1.60 9.44 0.40
C LEU A 21 0.45 9.02 -0.53
N ILE A 22 -0.04 7.78 -0.40
CA ILE A 22 -1.19 7.28 -1.16
C ILE A 22 -2.50 7.58 -0.44
N GLY A 23 -2.58 7.26 0.86
CA GLY A 23 -3.83 7.30 1.62
C GLY A 23 -4.34 8.71 1.89
N ILE A 24 -3.46 9.69 2.12
CA ILE A 24 -3.84 11.08 2.37
C ILE A 24 -4.50 11.71 1.13
N PRO A 25 -3.91 11.67 -0.08
CA PRO A 25 -4.58 12.17 -1.27
C PRO A 25 -5.90 11.45 -1.55
N VAL A 26 -5.93 10.12 -1.42
CA VAL A 26 -7.15 9.34 -1.66
C VAL A 26 -8.28 9.79 -0.73
N ALA A 27 -7.98 9.95 0.56
CA ALA A 27 -8.97 10.40 1.52
C ALA A 27 -9.35 11.88 1.33
N PHE A 28 -8.42 12.74 0.92
CA PHE A 28 -8.70 14.13 0.58
C PHE A 28 -9.68 14.22 -0.60
N PHE A 29 -9.38 13.53 -1.71
CA PHE A 29 -10.25 13.49 -2.89
C PHE A 29 -11.62 12.92 -2.57
N THR A 30 -11.67 11.85 -1.79
CA THR A 30 -12.91 11.19 -1.38
C THR A 30 -13.74 12.08 -0.45
N SER A 31 -13.13 12.87 0.42
CA SER A 31 -13.86 13.76 1.34
C SER A 31 -14.42 14.99 0.63
N HIS A 32 -13.67 15.59 -0.29
CA HIS A 32 -14.00 16.89 -0.89
C HIS A 32 -14.73 16.79 -2.24
N ARG A 33 -14.61 15.66 -2.95
CA ARG A 33 -15.24 15.46 -4.28
C ARG A 33 -16.13 14.22 -4.27
N ARG A 34 -17.39 14.38 -4.67
CA ARG A 34 -18.27 13.26 -5.00
C ARG A 34 -18.06 12.87 -6.46
N PHE A 35 -17.37 11.77 -6.72
CA PHE A 35 -17.16 11.23 -8.07
C PHE A 35 -17.66 9.80 -8.18
N LEU A 36 -18.05 9.37 -9.40
CA LEU A 36 -18.72 8.08 -9.62
C LEU A 36 -17.88 6.87 -9.15
N GLY A 37 -16.55 6.95 -9.30
CA GLY A 37 -15.59 5.91 -8.89
C GLY A 37 -15.25 5.89 -7.39
N GLN A 38 -15.74 6.84 -6.60
CA GLN A 38 -15.37 7.00 -5.19
C GLN A 38 -15.70 5.77 -4.35
N LYS A 39 -16.91 5.22 -4.54
CA LYS A 39 -17.36 4.00 -3.84
C LYS A 39 -16.48 2.81 -4.19
N LEU A 40 -16.16 2.63 -5.48
CA LEU A 40 -15.29 1.54 -5.93
C LEU A 40 -13.89 1.66 -5.33
N LEU A 41 -13.32 2.86 -5.32
CA LEU A 41 -11.98 3.11 -4.79
C LEU A 41 -11.91 2.86 -3.29
N LEU A 42 -12.90 3.33 -2.53
CA LEU A 42 -13.03 3.03 -1.10
C LEU A 42 -13.24 1.54 -0.83
N SER A 43 -14.16 0.89 -1.54
CA SER A 43 -14.43 -0.54 -1.40
C SER A 43 -13.19 -1.37 -1.72
N ALA A 44 -12.50 -1.08 -2.82
CA ALA A 44 -11.26 -1.75 -3.20
C ALA A 44 -10.15 -1.51 -2.17
N SER A 45 -10.06 -0.29 -1.62
CA SER A 45 -9.08 0.02 -0.58
C SER A 45 -9.32 -0.78 0.69
N ILE A 46 -10.56 -1.08 1.07
CA ILE A 46 -10.84 -1.84 2.30
C ILE A 46 -10.55 -3.34 2.13
N VAL A 47 -10.49 -3.86 0.90
CA VAL A 47 -10.25 -5.30 0.63
C VAL A 47 -9.04 -5.85 1.38
N PRO A 48 -7.83 -5.25 1.35
CA PRO A 48 -6.66 -5.78 2.05
C PRO A 48 -6.83 -5.84 3.56
N LEU A 49 -7.69 -4.99 4.15
CA LEU A 49 -7.98 -5.02 5.59
C LEU A 49 -8.94 -6.15 5.99
N CYS A 50 -9.83 -6.55 5.09
CA CYS A 50 -10.78 -7.64 5.33
C CYS A 50 -10.15 -9.02 5.08
N VAL A 51 -9.09 -9.09 4.27
CA VAL A 51 -8.42 -10.34 3.93
C VAL A 51 -7.42 -10.70 5.03
N PRO A 52 -7.41 -11.95 5.51
CA PRO A 52 -6.40 -12.42 6.45
C PRO A 52 -4.97 -12.17 5.95
N PRO A 53 -4.03 -11.70 6.80
CA PRO A 53 -2.66 -11.39 6.39
C PRO A 53 -1.94 -12.53 5.67
N LEU A 54 -2.24 -13.78 6.05
CA LEU A 54 -1.69 -14.97 5.41
C LEU A 54 -2.07 -15.05 3.92
N ILE A 55 -3.31 -14.75 3.56
CA ILE A 55 -3.78 -14.80 2.17
C ILE A 55 -3.07 -13.71 1.35
N VAL A 56 -2.88 -12.52 1.92
CA VAL A 56 -2.12 -11.43 1.29
C VAL A 56 -0.67 -11.85 1.07
N ALA A 57 -0.03 -12.46 2.08
CA ALA A 57 1.33 -12.95 1.96
C ALA A 57 1.47 -14.02 0.86
N LEU A 58 0.54 -14.98 0.80
CA LEU A 58 0.51 -15.99 -0.26
C LEU A 58 0.27 -15.37 -1.64
N GLY A 59 -0.61 -14.36 -1.76
CA GLY A 59 -0.82 -13.62 -3.00
C GLY A 59 0.43 -12.87 -3.44
N TYR A 60 1.12 -12.21 -2.52
CA TYR A 60 2.39 -11.53 -2.76
C TYR A 60 3.47 -12.52 -3.22
N VAL A 61 3.58 -13.67 -2.56
CA VAL A 61 4.50 -14.75 -2.94
C VAL A 61 4.15 -15.33 -4.31
N SER A 62 2.87 -15.51 -4.61
CA SER A 62 2.41 -16.01 -5.91
C SER A 62 2.70 -15.02 -7.04
N PHE A 63 2.52 -13.71 -6.78
CA PHE A 63 2.71 -12.67 -7.78
C PHE A 63 4.20 -12.36 -8.05
N PHE A 64 5.01 -12.25 -6.99
CA PHE A 64 6.43 -11.90 -7.06
C PHE A 64 7.38 -13.10 -6.89
N GLY A 65 6.85 -14.31 -6.79
CA GLY A 65 7.64 -15.53 -6.74
C GLY A 65 8.38 -15.81 -8.03
N ILE A 66 9.26 -16.81 -8.01
CA ILE A 66 10.14 -17.17 -9.14
C ILE A 66 9.33 -17.44 -10.43
N SER A 67 8.13 -18.01 -10.31
CA SER A 67 7.22 -18.29 -11.44
C SER A 67 6.02 -17.33 -11.50
N GLY A 68 6.07 -16.19 -10.82
CA GLY A 68 4.94 -15.29 -10.69
C GLY A 68 4.63 -14.48 -11.95
N THR A 69 3.42 -13.91 -11.99
CA THR A 69 2.94 -13.06 -13.10
C THR A 69 3.86 -11.87 -13.35
N ALA A 70 4.42 -11.27 -12.30
CA ALA A 70 5.35 -10.15 -12.43
C ALA A 70 6.63 -10.54 -13.18
N ASN A 71 7.23 -11.69 -12.83
CA ASN A 71 8.42 -12.19 -13.50
C ASN A 71 8.13 -12.58 -14.96
N SER A 72 6.98 -13.20 -15.20
CA SER A 72 6.52 -13.56 -16.55
C SER A 72 6.32 -12.33 -17.44
N PHE A 73 5.78 -11.24 -16.89
CA PHE A 73 5.61 -9.97 -17.59
C PHE A 73 6.94 -9.26 -17.88
N LEU A 74 7.87 -9.24 -16.91
CA LEU A 74 9.23 -8.70 -17.10
C LEU A 74 10.00 -9.47 -18.18
N LYS A 75 9.85 -10.80 -18.21
CA LYS A 75 10.41 -11.66 -19.26
C LYS A 75 9.81 -11.36 -20.64
N LEU A 76 8.51 -11.07 -20.70
CA LEU A 76 7.82 -10.67 -21.94
C LEU A 76 8.34 -9.32 -22.47
N LEU A 77 8.71 -8.40 -21.56
CA LEU A 77 9.30 -7.10 -21.90
C LEU A 77 10.80 -7.17 -22.28
N GLY A 78 11.40 -8.36 -22.38
CA GLY A 78 12.78 -8.54 -22.83
C GLY A 78 13.84 -8.29 -21.76
N PHE A 79 13.44 -8.03 -20.51
CA PHE A 79 14.37 -8.03 -19.38
C PHE A 79 14.62 -9.48 -18.97
N SER A 80 15.79 -10.01 -19.36
CA SER A 80 16.21 -11.35 -18.93
C SER A 80 16.50 -11.31 -17.43
N THR A 81 15.59 -11.86 -16.62
CA THR A 81 15.71 -11.92 -15.16
C THR A 81 16.82 -12.91 -14.76
N GLY A 82 18.07 -12.49 -14.94
CA GLY A 82 19.28 -13.28 -14.70
C GLY A 82 19.55 -13.58 -13.23
N ASP A 83 18.89 -12.90 -12.30
CA ASP A 83 18.99 -13.17 -10.86
C ASP A 83 17.60 -13.11 -10.23
N ASN A 84 16.87 -14.22 -10.31
CA ASN A 84 15.53 -14.47 -9.75
C ASN A 84 15.49 -14.49 -8.20
N LYS A 85 16.26 -13.62 -7.53
CA LYS A 85 16.57 -13.79 -6.12
C LYS A 85 16.13 -12.68 -5.19
N THR A 86 15.29 -11.70 -5.52
CA THR A 86 15.25 -10.60 -4.52
C THR A 86 14.01 -9.79 -4.31
N PHE A 87 13.11 -9.50 -5.27
CA PHE A 87 12.06 -8.51 -4.94
C PHE A 87 11.13 -8.97 -3.80
N LEU A 88 10.76 -10.26 -3.79
CA LEU A 88 9.92 -10.85 -2.74
C LEU A 88 10.54 -10.70 -1.34
N TYR A 89 11.86 -10.86 -1.22
CA TYR A 89 12.60 -10.76 0.05
C TYR A 89 13.38 -9.44 0.21
N SER A 90 13.22 -8.49 -0.72
CA SER A 90 13.91 -7.22 -0.71
C SER A 90 13.23 -6.28 0.28
N THR A 91 14.02 -5.41 0.89
CA THR A 91 13.53 -4.29 1.70
C THR A 91 12.45 -3.50 0.96
N ALA A 92 12.64 -3.24 -0.33
CA ALA A 92 11.67 -2.51 -1.16
C ALA A 92 10.34 -3.27 -1.29
N GLY A 93 10.40 -4.58 -1.51
CA GLY A 93 9.22 -5.43 -1.60
C GLY A 93 8.44 -5.49 -0.29
N ILE A 94 9.13 -5.62 0.83
CA ILE A 94 8.53 -5.57 2.17
C ILE A 94 7.88 -4.21 2.42
N ILE A 95 8.57 -3.10 2.10
CA ILE A 95 8.03 -1.73 2.25
C ILE A 95 6.76 -1.56 1.41
N ILE A 96 6.75 -2.03 0.16
CA ILE A 96 5.59 -1.94 -0.73
C ILE A 96 4.42 -2.79 -0.22
N ALA A 97 4.67 -4.04 0.20
CA ALA A 97 3.64 -4.91 0.75
C ALA A 97 3.01 -4.32 2.02
N GLN A 98 3.84 -3.80 2.93
CA GLN A 98 3.38 -3.13 4.16
C GLN A 98 2.65 -1.82 3.85
N GLY A 99 3.16 -1.01 2.92
CA GLY A 99 2.51 0.21 2.47
C GLY A 99 1.13 -0.06 1.88
N PHE A 100 1.01 -1.09 1.04
CA PHE A 100 -0.26 -1.56 0.47
C PHE A 100 -1.24 -2.05 1.56
N TYR A 101 -0.76 -2.73 2.59
CA TYR A 101 -1.61 -3.17 3.69
C TYR A 101 -2.08 -2.00 4.58
N ASN A 102 -1.23 -0.98 4.77
CA ASN A 102 -1.47 0.12 5.71
C ASN A 102 -2.17 1.33 5.10
N PHE A 103 -2.07 1.57 3.78
CA PHE A 103 -2.72 2.74 3.15
C PHE A 103 -4.24 2.82 3.39
N PRO A 104 -5.02 1.71 3.44
CA PRO A 104 -6.46 1.80 3.65
C PRO A 104 -6.80 2.31 5.06
N LEU A 105 -5.99 1.93 6.05
CA LEU A 105 -6.14 2.39 7.42
C LEU A 105 -5.91 3.91 7.49
N ILE A 106 -4.83 4.40 6.87
CA ILE A 106 -4.54 5.84 6.80
C ILE A 106 -5.66 6.58 6.08
N THR A 107 -6.13 6.05 4.95
CA THR A 107 -7.24 6.61 4.18
C THR A 107 -8.49 6.75 5.05
N LYS A 108 -8.84 5.70 5.78
CA LYS A 108 -10.01 5.69 6.66
C LYS A 108 -9.87 6.71 7.80
N ILE A 109 -8.74 6.68 8.52
CA ILE A 109 -8.49 7.58 9.65
C ILE A 109 -8.55 9.05 9.19
N MET A 110 -7.95 9.35 8.05
CA MET A 110 -7.90 10.72 7.55
C MET A 110 -9.27 11.19 7.03
N ASN A 111 -10.04 10.31 6.38
CA ASN A 111 -11.43 10.60 6.01
C ASN A 111 -12.31 10.86 7.24
N ASP A 112 -12.19 10.02 8.27
CA ASP A 112 -12.89 10.20 9.56
C ASP A 112 -12.46 11.52 10.25
N ALA A 113 -11.20 11.95 10.08
CA ALA A 113 -10.72 13.22 10.61
C ALA A 113 -11.30 14.43 9.84
N TRP A 114 -11.29 14.41 8.50
CA TRP A 114 -11.81 15.51 7.69
C TRP A 114 -13.32 15.69 7.85
N THR A 115 -14.07 14.60 7.97
CA THR A 115 -15.54 14.66 8.16
C THR A 115 -15.94 15.24 9.52
N ARG A 116 -15.04 15.25 10.51
CA ARG A 116 -15.26 15.86 11.84
C ARG A 116 -15.01 17.36 11.88
N LEU A 117 -14.26 17.91 10.92
CA LEU A 117 -14.01 19.35 10.87
C LEU A 117 -15.29 20.08 10.42
N PRO A 118 -15.80 21.06 11.19
CA PRO A 118 -16.91 21.89 10.76
C PRO A 118 -16.55 22.63 9.47
N LYS A 119 -17.42 22.57 8.45
CA LYS A 119 -17.24 23.21 7.12
C LYS A 119 -16.96 24.71 7.16
N GLU A 120 -17.16 25.34 8.32
CA GLU A 120 -16.93 26.76 8.59
C GLU A 120 -15.43 27.10 8.70
N GLN A 121 -14.57 26.11 9.03
CA GLN A 121 -13.11 26.26 9.07
C GLN A 121 -12.43 25.98 7.72
N GLU A 122 -13.15 25.35 6.79
CA GLU A 122 -12.65 25.05 5.44
C GLU A 122 -12.67 26.31 4.54
N ASN A 123 -13.45 27.33 4.90
CA ASN A 123 -13.69 28.55 4.12
C ASN A 123 -13.17 29.85 4.78
N ALA A 124 -12.42 29.74 5.88
CA ALA A 124 -11.85 30.89 6.62
C ALA A 124 -10.35 31.00 6.35
#